data_AF-A0A947R742-F1
#
_entry.id   AF-A0A947R742-F1
#
_cell.length_a   1.000
_cell.length_b   1.000
_cell.length_c   1.000
_cell.angle_alpha   90.00
_cell.angle_beta   90.00
_cell.angle_gamma   90.00
#
_symmetry.space_group_name_H-M   'P 1'
#
loop_
_entity.id
_entity.type
_entity.pdbx_description
1 polymer ?
#
loop_
_entity_poly.entity_id
_entity_poly.type
_entity_poly.pdbx_seq_one_letter_code
_entity_poly.pdbx_strand_id
1 'polypeptide(L)'
;MKSLKLFEELIFFDCETTGLSHQTCHVIELACCKYTLRNGEYILTNQLDNLIKVDYPLPSEIIKITGITDMMLQERGVREGVVVKRLVKLFLTNTSKKKLMIAYNAPFDIKFVEDMLSRNRFSFPNNINFLDVLTIYKDRASYPHKLKNAISHYNLKEEFKNSHRALDDCIATYEVLKCISKDEDDLDKYVNLFGYNPKYPPTESIRGVRFLSQPYDSYSKLYQRQ
;
A
#
# COMPACT_ATOMS: atom_id res chain seq x y z
N MET A 1 5.21 -16.26 6.05
CA MET A 1 5.76 -14.94 6.42
C MET A 1 6.58 -15.05 7.71
N LYS A 2 7.54 -15.99 7.79
CA LYS A 2 8.45 -16.07 8.95
C LYS A 2 9.49 -14.97 8.87
N SER A 3 9.98 -14.65 7.66
CA SER A 3 10.90 -13.53 7.39
C SER A 3 10.43 -12.19 8.00
N LEU A 4 9.13 -11.92 7.97
CA LEU A 4 8.56 -10.68 8.51
C LEU A 4 8.35 -10.68 10.04
N LYS A 5 8.55 -11.79 10.76
CA LYS A 5 8.27 -11.89 12.21
C LYS A 5 9.09 -10.96 13.11
N LEU A 6 10.08 -10.26 12.55
CA LEU A 6 10.78 -9.16 13.22
C LEU A 6 9.90 -7.91 13.41
N PHE A 7 8.77 -7.83 12.69
CA PHE A 7 7.74 -6.81 12.82
C PHE A 7 6.55 -7.35 13.60
N GLU A 8 6.17 -6.67 14.67
CA GLU A 8 5.00 -7.04 15.46
C GLU A 8 3.68 -6.65 14.80
N GLU A 9 3.71 -5.61 13.96
CA GLU A 9 2.54 -5.07 13.28
C GLU A 9 2.83 -4.88 11.78
N LEU A 10 2.02 -5.53 10.94
CA LEU A 10 1.98 -5.31 9.50
C LEU A 10 0.76 -4.43 9.20
N ILE A 11 0.96 -3.34 8.48
CA ILE A 11 -0.09 -2.38 8.15
C ILE A 11 -0.20 -2.33 6.64
N PHE A 12 -1.22 -2.98 6.10
CA PHE A 12 -1.57 -2.87 4.69
C PHE A 12 -2.38 -1.60 4.51
N PHE A 13 -2.12 -0.86 3.45
CA PHE A 13 -2.86 0.36 3.14
C PHE A 13 -2.93 0.57 1.64
N ASP A 14 -3.98 1.28 1.21
CA ASP A 14 -4.28 1.58 -0.18
C ASP A 14 -5.09 2.88 -0.23
N CYS A 15 -4.90 3.67 -1.29
CA CYS A 15 -5.58 4.93 -1.51
C CYS A 15 -6.27 4.97 -2.88
N GLU A 16 -7.56 5.33 -2.88
CA GLU A 16 -8.18 5.86 -4.09
C GLU A 16 -8.04 7.38 -4.10
N THR A 17 -7.77 7.95 -5.28
CA THR A 17 -7.34 9.36 -5.41
C THR A 17 -8.07 10.06 -6.56
N THR A 18 -8.06 11.40 -6.55
CA THR A 18 -8.61 12.22 -7.64
C THR A 18 -7.74 12.26 -8.89
N GLY A 19 -6.60 11.57 -8.91
CA GLY A 19 -5.67 11.52 -10.04
C GLY A 19 -4.29 11.00 -9.65
N LEU A 20 -3.34 11.04 -10.58
CA LEU A 20 -2.05 10.33 -10.41
C LEU A 20 -0.95 11.12 -9.69
N SER A 21 -1.15 12.42 -9.45
CA SER A 21 -0.12 13.31 -8.90
C SER A 21 -0.49 13.72 -7.47
N HIS A 22 0.26 13.23 -6.47
CA HIS A 22 0.02 13.59 -5.07
C HIS A 22 0.15 15.10 -4.79
N GLN A 23 0.95 15.81 -5.60
CA GLN A 23 1.17 17.26 -5.48
C GLN A 23 -0.09 18.08 -5.79
N THR A 24 -0.97 17.55 -6.65
CA THR A 24 -2.16 18.28 -7.15
C THR A 24 -3.48 17.56 -6.91
N CYS A 25 -3.44 16.26 -6.60
CA CYS A 25 -4.60 15.41 -6.39
C CYS A 25 -4.74 15.06 -4.91
N HIS A 26 -5.93 14.59 -4.55
CA HIS A 26 -6.31 14.30 -3.17
C HIS A 26 -6.76 12.85 -3.02
N VAL A 27 -6.57 12.29 -1.82
CA VAL A 27 -7.13 11.00 -1.43
C VAL A 27 -8.63 11.15 -1.26
N ILE A 28 -9.40 10.23 -1.83
CA ILE A 28 -10.87 10.14 -1.74
C ILE A 28 -11.35 8.87 -1.05
N GLU A 29 -10.49 7.86 -0.93
CA GLU A 29 -10.67 6.73 -0.02
C GLU A 29 -9.30 6.37 0.54
N LEU A 30 -9.23 6.19 1.86
CA LEU A 30 -8.08 5.57 2.50
C LEU A 30 -8.55 4.31 3.21
N ALA A 31 -7.90 3.19 2.93
CA ALA A 31 -8.07 1.98 3.70
C ALA A 31 -6.76 1.55 4.36
N CYS A 32 -6.88 0.93 5.54
CA CYS A 32 -5.78 0.28 6.22
C CYS A 32 -6.24 -1.01 6.91
N CYS A 33 -5.47 -2.09 6.80
CA CYS A 33 -5.63 -3.33 7.55
C CYS A 33 -4.39 -3.58 8.42
N LYS A 34 -4.55 -3.58 9.75
CA LYS A 34 -3.47 -3.87 10.68
C LYS A 34 -3.54 -5.32 11.13
N TYR A 35 -2.48 -6.06 10.86
CA TYR A 35 -2.27 -7.40 11.36
C TYR A 35 -1.22 -7.39 12.46
N THR A 36 -1.52 -8.01 13.61
CA THR A 36 -0.60 -8.11 14.75
C THR A 36 -0.14 -9.55 14.93
N LEU A 37 1.15 -9.74 15.15
CA LEU A 37 1.73 -11.04 15.45
C LEU A 37 1.24 -11.53 16.83
N ARG A 38 0.52 -12.64 16.86
CA ARG A 38 0.07 -13.34 18.08
C ARG A 38 0.28 -14.84 17.91
N ASN A 39 0.91 -15.49 18.89
CA ASN A 39 1.18 -16.93 18.87
C ASN A 39 1.86 -17.42 17.57
N GLY A 40 2.70 -16.58 16.97
CA GLY A 40 3.42 -16.91 15.74
C GLY A 40 2.64 -16.69 14.44
N GLU A 41 1.43 -16.15 14.50
CA GLU A 41 0.59 -15.85 13.33
C GLU A 41 0.13 -14.39 13.31
N TYR A 42 -0.05 -13.83 12.12
CA TYR A 42 -0.56 -12.48 11.94
C TYR A 42 -2.09 -12.51 11.91
N ILE A 43 -2.71 -11.86 12.89
CA ILE A 43 -4.18 -11.75 12.96
C ILE A 43 -4.62 -10.31 12.71
N LEU A 44 -5.73 -10.12 12.00
CA LEU A 44 -6.30 -8.80 11.77
C LEU A 44 -6.82 -8.23 13.10
N THR A 45 -6.32 -7.06 13.50
CA THR A 45 -6.66 -6.41 14.78
C THR A 45 -7.34 -5.07 14.63
N ASN A 46 -7.12 -4.36 13.52
CA ASN A 46 -7.83 -3.13 13.20
C ASN A 46 -8.01 -2.99 11.69
N GLN A 47 -9.08 -2.30 11.32
CA GLN A 47 -9.32 -1.83 9.97
C GLN A 47 -9.72 -0.35 10.00
N LEU A 48 -9.41 0.34 8.92
CA LEU A 48 -9.89 1.67 8.58
C LEU A 48 -10.32 1.61 7.12
N ASP A 49 -11.49 2.15 6.84
CA ASP A 49 -12.04 2.33 5.49
C ASP A 49 -12.86 3.61 5.54
N ASN A 50 -12.31 4.69 4.99
CA ASN A 50 -12.96 5.99 5.02
C ASN A 50 -12.87 6.68 3.66
N LEU A 51 -14.04 6.99 3.11
CA LEU A 51 -14.18 7.99 2.07
C LEU A 51 -13.82 9.38 2.62
N ILE A 52 -13.13 10.18 1.82
CA ILE A 52 -12.66 11.52 2.18
C ILE A 52 -13.36 12.55 1.31
N LYS A 53 -13.92 13.57 1.95
CA LYS A 53 -14.59 14.67 1.24
C LYS A 53 -13.61 15.51 0.45
N VAL A 54 -14.00 15.84 -0.79
CA VAL A 54 -13.41 16.90 -1.61
C VAL A 54 -14.51 17.90 -1.99
N ASP A 55 -14.13 19.16 -2.19
CA ASP A 55 -15.05 20.27 -2.46
C ASP A 55 -15.24 20.55 -3.96
N TYR A 56 -14.86 19.61 -4.83
CA TYR A 56 -14.95 19.71 -6.28
C TYR A 56 -15.40 18.37 -6.90
N PRO A 57 -16.02 18.39 -8.10
CA PRO A 57 -16.46 17.18 -8.77
C PRO A 57 -15.30 16.27 -9.18
N LEU A 58 -15.49 14.96 -9.05
CA LEU A 58 -14.53 13.96 -9.49
C LEU A 58 -14.47 13.88 -11.03
N PRO A 59 -13.28 13.72 -11.62
CA PRO A 59 -13.17 13.41 -13.05
C PRO A 59 -13.89 12.09 -13.39
N SER A 60 -14.54 12.04 -14.54
CA SER A 60 -15.34 10.88 -14.97
C SER A 60 -14.52 9.58 -15.03
N GLU A 61 -13.24 9.68 -15.38
CA GLU A 61 -12.29 8.60 -15.45
C GLU A 61 -12.01 8.03 -14.06
N ILE A 62 -11.92 8.87 -13.02
CA ILE A 62 -11.74 8.44 -11.64
C ILE A 62 -12.98 7.68 -11.17
N ILE A 63 -14.18 8.24 -11.39
CA ILE A 63 -15.43 7.55 -11.04
C ILE A 63 -15.51 6.18 -11.73
N LYS A 64 -15.09 6.10 -13.00
CA LYS A 64 -15.09 4.83 -13.76
C LYS A 64 -14.11 3.80 -13.21
N ILE A 65 -12.96 4.24 -12.72
CA ILE A 65 -11.91 3.35 -12.18
C ILE A 65 -12.29 2.88 -10.79
N THR A 66 -12.66 3.79 -9.89
CA THR A 66 -12.84 3.53 -8.45
C THR A 66 -14.28 3.18 -8.08
N GLY A 67 -15.24 3.51 -8.94
CA GLY A 67 -16.67 3.42 -8.62
C GLY A 67 -17.14 4.43 -7.57
N ILE A 68 -16.26 5.29 -7.06
CA ILE A 68 -16.59 6.32 -6.06
C ILE A 68 -17.21 7.52 -6.80
N THR A 69 -18.40 7.92 -6.37
CA THR A 69 -19.15 9.04 -6.97
C THR A 69 -19.09 10.27 -6.07
N ASP A 70 -19.36 11.44 -6.66
CA ASP A 70 -19.52 12.70 -5.90
C ASP A 70 -20.56 12.57 -4.79
N MET A 71 -21.68 11.90 -5.08
CA MET A 71 -22.76 11.67 -4.13
C MET A 71 -22.27 10.83 -2.92
N MET A 72 -21.50 9.77 -3.16
CA MET A 72 -20.90 8.98 -2.08
C MET A 72 -19.97 9.80 -1.20
N LEU A 73 -19.14 10.67 -1.80
CA LEU A 73 -18.25 11.55 -1.03
C LEU A 73 -19.03 12.58 -0.21
N GLN A 74 -20.11 13.15 -0.75
CA GLN A 74 -20.93 14.12 -0.02
C GLN A 74 -21.69 13.48 1.14
N GLU A 75 -22.28 12.30 0.93
CA GLU A 75 -23.12 11.62 1.93
C GLU A 75 -22.29 10.90 3.00
N ARG A 76 -21.21 10.21 2.60
CA ARG A 76 -20.46 9.28 3.47
C ARG A 76 -19.03 9.73 3.75
N GLY A 77 -18.51 10.65 2.95
CA GLY A 77 -17.15 11.13 3.12
C GLY A 77 -16.97 11.87 4.45
N VAL A 78 -15.79 11.73 5.04
CA VAL A 78 -15.39 12.45 6.24
C VAL A 78 -14.30 13.48 5.92
N ARG A 79 -14.12 14.47 6.78
CA ARG A 79 -13.05 15.46 6.62
C ARG A 79 -11.69 14.79 6.72
N GLU A 80 -10.75 15.17 5.85
CA GLU A 80 -9.38 14.62 5.78
C GLU A 80 -8.71 14.54 7.17
N GLY A 81 -8.75 15.63 7.95
CA GLY A 81 -8.16 15.67 9.29
C GLY A 81 -8.77 14.69 10.31
N VAL A 82 -10.02 14.24 10.12
CA VAL A 82 -10.61 13.18 10.96
C VAL A 82 -9.99 11.83 10.61
N VAL A 83 -9.81 11.55 9.32
CA VAL A 83 -9.16 10.31 8.85
C VAL A 83 -7.71 10.28 9.27
N VAL A 84 -6.97 11.37 9.09
CA VAL A 84 -5.58 11.48 9.55
C VAL A 84 -5.43 11.19 11.04
N LYS A 85 -6.29 11.78 11.88
CA LYS A 85 -6.26 11.51 13.34
C LYS A 85 -6.52 10.03 13.65
N ARG A 86 -7.42 9.37 12.91
CA ARG A 86 -7.70 7.94 13.06
C ARG A 86 -6.51 7.09 12.58
N LEU A 87 -5.95 7.39 11.41
CA LEU A 87 -4.77 6.74 10.86
C LEU A 87 -3.62 6.79 11.87
N VAL A 88 -3.30 7.99 12.38
CA VAL A 88 -2.24 8.17 13.37
C VAL A 88 -2.53 7.37 14.62
N LYS A 89 -3.71 7.53 15.22
CA LYS A 89 -4.08 6.87 16.47
C LYS A 89 -4.04 5.34 16.37
N LEU A 90 -4.58 4.77 15.29
CA LEU A 90 -4.78 3.33 15.16
C LEU A 90 -3.57 2.59 14.59
N PHE A 91 -2.75 3.26 13.77
CA PHE A 91 -1.71 2.60 12.97
C PHE A 91 -0.31 3.20 13.19
N LEU A 92 -0.19 4.52 13.35
CA LEU A 92 1.12 5.19 13.36
C LEU A 92 1.60 5.62 14.75
N THR A 93 0.79 5.49 15.80
CA THR A 93 1.19 5.87 17.16
C THR A 93 2.52 5.21 17.52
N ASN A 94 3.43 5.97 18.15
CA ASN A 94 4.75 5.50 18.52
C ASN A 94 4.67 4.52 19.70
N THR A 95 4.23 3.31 19.41
CA THR A 95 4.39 2.15 20.29
C THR A 95 5.81 1.62 20.12
N SER A 96 6.37 1.03 21.17
CA SER A 96 7.69 0.34 21.15
C SER A 96 7.78 -0.79 20.11
N LYS A 97 6.66 -1.13 19.47
CA LYS A 97 6.53 -2.19 18.47
C LYS A 97 7.15 -1.79 17.14
N LYS A 98 7.87 -2.74 16.53
CA LYS A 98 8.35 -2.60 15.14
C LYS A 98 7.19 -2.76 14.16
N LYS A 99 7.01 -1.75 13.30
CA LYS A 99 5.93 -1.69 12.30
C LYS A 99 6.49 -1.77 10.89
N LEU A 100 5.75 -2.45 10.01
CA LEU A 100 5.98 -2.48 8.57
C LEU A 100 4.72 -2.03 7.85
N MET A 101 4.81 -0.93 7.11
CA MET A 101 3.74 -0.46 6.22
C MET A 101 3.91 -1.09 4.84
N ILE A 102 2.83 -1.63 4.28
CA ILE A 102 2.85 -2.47 3.10
C ILE A 102 1.76 -2.02 2.13
N ALA A 103 2.11 -1.86 0.86
CA ALA A 103 1.15 -1.54 -0.20
C ALA A 103 1.59 -2.22 -1.51
N TYR A 104 0.68 -2.31 -2.48
CA TYR A 104 0.98 -2.80 -3.82
C TYR A 104 1.25 -1.60 -4.72
N ASN A 105 2.49 -1.41 -5.18
CA ASN A 105 2.98 -0.14 -5.74
C ASN A 105 3.10 0.97 -4.68
N ALA A 106 3.69 0.61 -3.53
CA ALA A 106 3.75 1.45 -2.35
C ALA A 106 4.25 2.90 -2.53
N PRO A 107 5.18 3.23 -3.45
CA PRO A 107 5.59 4.62 -3.65
C PRO A 107 4.43 5.59 -3.89
N PHE A 108 3.39 5.13 -4.59
CA PHE A 108 2.20 5.92 -4.90
C PHE A 108 1.44 6.27 -3.61
N ASP A 109 0.98 5.25 -2.88
CA ASP A 109 0.19 5.42 -1.66
C ASP A 109 0.96 6.16 -0.57
N ILE A 110 2.26 5.87 -0.41
CA ILE A 110 3.11 6.53 0.58
C ILE A 110 3.11 8.03 0.36
N LYS A 111 3.23 8.50 -0.89
CA LYS A 111 3.30 9.93 -1.21
C LYS A 111 1.98 10.64 -0.94
N PHE A 112 0.86 10.03 -1.32
CA PHE A 112 -0.47 10.57 -1.01
C PHE A 112 -0.72 10.65 0.50
N VAL A 113 -0.37 9.60 1.25
CA VAL A 113 -0.52 9.59 2.71
C VAL A 113 0.47 10.56 3.38
N GLU A 114 1.71 10.67 2.90
CA GLU A 114 2.72 11.62 3.39
C GLU A 114 2.20 13.06 3.28
N ASP A 115 1.67 13.44 2.11
CA ASP A 115 1.10 14.78 1.90
C ASP A 115 -0.15 15.01 2.74
N MET A 116 -1.03 13.99 2.85
CA MET A 116 -2.22 14.04 3.69
C MET A 116 -1.87 14.25 5.16
N LEU A 117 -0.85 13.55 5.67
CA LEU A 117 -0.32 13.74 7.02
C LEU A 117 0.25 15.17 7.18
N SER A 118 1.09 15.60 6.24
CA SER A 118 1.75 16.91 6.26
C SER A 118 0.76 18.08 6.31
N ARG A 119 -0.26 18.07 5.43
CA ARG A 119 -1.35 19.07 5.43
C ARG A 119 -2.08 19.17 6.78
N ASN A 120 -2.13 18.08 7.52
CA ASN A 120 -2.78 17.99 8.83
C ASN A 120 -1.80 18.10 10.01
N ARG A 121 -0.55 18.52 9.77
CA ARG A 121 0.52 18.71 10.77
C ARG A 121 0.96 17.42 11.47
N PHE A 122 0.89 16.30 10.75
CA PHE A 122 1.45 15.02 11.15
C PHE A 122 2.55 14.60 10.18
N SER A 123 3.33 13.59 10.55
CA SER A 123 4.30 12.95 9.67
C SER A 123 4.34 11.45 9.97
N PHE A 124 4.89 10.66 9.05
CA PHE A 124 5.25 9.30 9.39
C PHE A 124 6.27 9.29 10.54
N PRO A 125 6.13 8.37 11.53
CA PRO A 125 7.16 8.14 12.52
C PRO A 125 8.50 7.73 11.88
N ASN A 126 9.60 8.22 12.45
CA ASN A 126 10.96 7.99 11.96
C ASN A 126 11.38 6.51 11.88
N ASN A 127 10.72 5.64 12.66
CA ASN A 127 11.03 4.23 12.80
C ASN A 127 10.10 3.30 11.98
N ILE A 128 9.25 3.86 11.10
CA ILE A 128 8.45 3.05 10.19
C ILE A 128 9.34 2.50 9.08
N ASN A 129 9.10 1.23 8.74
CA ASN A 129 9.65 0.58 7.57
C ASN A 129 8.56 0.39 6.53
N PHE A 130 8.94 0.28 5.27
CA PHE A 130 8.03 0.08 4.16
C PHE A 130 8.38 -1.18 3.37
N LEU A 131 7.35 -1.79 2.76
CA LEU A 131 7.47 -2.90 1.84
C LEU A 131 6.56 -2.65 0.64
N ASP A 132 7.11 -2.80 -0.57
CA ASP A 132 6.33 -2.75 -1.80
C ASP A 132 6.12 -4.15 -2.36
N VAL A 133 4.87 -4.62 -2.39
CA VAL A 133 4.54 -5.96 -2.87
C VAL A 133 4.76 -6.09 -4.37
N LEU A 134 4.60 -5.00 -5.14
CA LEU A 134 4.86 -4.99 -6.58
C LEU A 134 6.33 -5.29 -6.88
N THR A 135 7.25 -4.65 -6.16
CA THR A 135 8.69 -4.89 -6.26
C THR A 135 9.01 -6.38 -6.12
N ILE A 136 8.42 -7.06 -5.13
CA ILE A 136 8.66 -8.48 -4.90
C ILE A 136 8.01 -9.32 -5.99
N TYR A 137 6.76 -9.02 -6.35
CA TYR A 137 6.02 -9.79 -7.37
C TYR A 137 6.71 -9.79 -8.74
N LYS A 138 7.36 -8.68 -9.12
CA LYS A 138 8.17 -8.60 -10.35
C LYS A 138 9.36 -9.57 -10.37
N ASP A 139 9.88 -9.94 -9.20
CA ASP A 139 10.93 -10.96 -9.07
C ASP A 139 10.35 -12.39 -8.96
N ARG A 140 9.02 -12.57 -8.98
CA ARG A 140 8.33 -13.87 -8.84
C ARG A 140 7.60 -14.29 -10.09
N ALA A 141 7.11 -13.34 -10.88
CA ALA A 141 6.30 -13.63 -12.06
C ALA A 141 6.69 -12.75 -13.24
N SER A 142 6.44 -13.25 -14.46
CA SER A 142 6.55 -12.48 -15.69
C SER A 142 5.45 -11.42 -15.79
N TYR A 143 5.68 -10.40 -16.63
CA TYR A 143 4.67 -9.40 -16.94
C TYR A 143 3.39 -10.07 -17.47
N PRO A 144 2.17 -9.57 -17.14
CA PRO A 144 1.82 -8.32 -16.46
C PRO A 144 1.84 -8.32 -14.93
N HIS A 145 2.13 -7.15 -14.34
CA HIS A 145 2.36 -6.97 -12.89
C HIS A 145 1.35 -6.05 -12.17
N LYS A 146 0.08 -6.02 -12.58
CA LYS A 146 -0.95 -5.34 -11.76
C LYS A 146 -1.40 -6.25 -10.62
N LEU A 147 -1.98 -5.71 -9.55
CA LEU A 147 -2.50 -6.52 -8.42
C LEU A 147 -3.43 -7.64 -8.90
N LYS A 148 -4.37 -7.34 -9.80
CA LYS A 148 -5.23 -8.36 -10.44
C LYS A 148 -4.47 -9.51 -11.13
N ASN A 149 -3.27 -9.24 -11.64
CA ASN A 149 -2.41 -10.26 -12.25
C ASN A 149 -1.78 -11.14 -11.17
N ALA A 150 -1.34 -10.56 -10.05
CA ALA A 150 -0.88 -11.33 -8.90
C ALA A 150 -1.99 -12.19 -8.29
N ILE A 151 -3.19 -11.64 -8.10
CA ILE A 151 -4.39 -12.39 -7.67
C ILE A 151 -4.65 -13.57 -8.62
N SER A 152 -4.56 -13.31 -9.93
CA SER A 152 -4.76 -14.35 -10.95
C SER A 152 -3.69 -15.43 -10.91
N HIS A 153 -2.42 -15.02 -10.78
CA HIS A 153 -1.26 -15.91 -10.76
C HIS A 153 -1.32 -16.87 -9.57
N TYR A 154 -1.80 -16.40 -8.42
CA TYR A 154 -1.97 -17.19 -7.20
C TYR A 154 -3.34 -17.86 -7.06
N ASN A 155 -4.17 -17.85 -8.10
CA ASN A 155 -5.52 -18.45 -8.12
C ASN A 155 -6.46 -17.92 -7.01
N LEU A 156 -6.32 -16.66 -6.62
CA LEU A 156 -7.11 -16.02 -5.56
C LEU A 156 -8.43 -15.37 -6.07
N LYS A 157 -8.84 -15.66 -7.31
CA LYS A 157 -9.95 -14.97 -7.99
C LYS A 157 -11.34 -15.26 -7.41
N GLU A 158 -11.52 -16.44 -6.82
CA GLU A 158 -12.81 -16.80 -6.21
C GLU A 158 -13.04 -16.08 -4.89
N GLU A 159 -11.96 -15.65 -4.24
CA GLU A 159 -11.96 -14.99 -2.94
C GLU A 159 -11.95 -13.45 -3.05
N PHE A 160 -11.31 -12.90 -4.11
CA PHE A 160 -11.13 -11.46 -4.27
C PHE A 160 -11.55 -10.99 -5.66
N LYS A 161 -12.66 -10.24 -5.71
CA LYS A 161 -13.01 -9.45 -6.90
C LYS A 161 -12.27 -8.11 -6.81
N ASN A 162 -11.48 -7.79 -7.84
CA ASN A 162 -10.82 -6.49 -7.98
C ASN A 162 -11.88 -5.39 -8.18
N SER A 163 -12.43 -4.90 -7.07
CA SER A 163 -13.53 -3.94 -7.00
C SER A 163 -13.07 -2.49 -7.13
N HIS A 164 -11.76 -2.22 -7.08
CA HIS A 164 -11.18 -0.88 -6.94
C HIS A 164 -11.76 -0.15 -5.72
N ARG A 165 -11.86 -0.90 -4.62
CA ARG A 165 -12.15 -0.37 -3.29
C ARG A 165 -10.91 -0.61 -2.45
N ALA A 166 -10.44 0.44 -1.79
CA ALA A 166 -9.14 0.41 -1.13
C ALA A 166 -9.04 -0.70 -0.06
N LEU A 167 -10.14 -1.01 0.63
CA LEU A 167 -10.15 -2.07 1.66
C LEU A 167 -9.98 -3.46 1.05
N ASP A 168 -10.63 -3.73 -0.09
CA ASP A 168 -10.51 -5.01 -0.78
C ASP A 168 -9.09 -5.21 -1.30
N ASP A 169 -8.48 -4.15 -1.84
CA ASP A 169 -7.10 -4.16 -2.34
C ASP A 169 -6.08 -4.34 -1.20
N CYS A 170 -6.33 -3.79 -0.01
CA CYS A 170 -5.53 -4.09 1.20
C CYS A 170 -5.54 -5.59 1.55
N ILE A 171 -6.73 -6.21 1.55
CA ILE A 171 -6.88 -7.63 1.92
C ILE A 171 -6.28 -8.52 0.82
N ALA A 172 -6.52 -8.22 -0.44
CA ALA A 172 -5.94 -8.95 -1.56
C ALA A 172 -4.41 -8.85 -1.56
N THR A 173 -3.85 -7.68 -1.23
CA THR A 173 -2.40 -7.49 -1.10
C THR A 173 -1.81 -8.33 0.03
N TYR A 174 -2.51 -8.48 1.16
CA TYR A 174 -2.10 -9.37 2.25
C TYR A 174 -2.06 -10.84 1.81
N GLU A 175 -3.09 -11.32 1.10
CA GLU A 175 -3.15 -12.70 0.62
C GLU A 175 -2.11 -12.98 -0.48
N VAL A 176 -1.90 -12.04 -1.40
CA VAL A 176 -0.80 -12.11 -2.38
C VAL A 176 0.55 -12.22 -1.66
N LEU A 177 0.82 -11.38 -0.65
CA LEU A 177 2.08 -11.44 0.08
C LEU A 177 2.27 -12.77 0.84
N LYS A 178 1.18 -13.35 1.36
CA LYS A 178 1.21 -14.70 1.96
C LYS A 178 1.62 -15.76 0.94
N CYS A 179 1.11 -15.70 -0.28
CA CYS A 179 1.49 -16.63 -1.34
C CYS A 179 2.94 -16.43 -1.78
N ILE A 180 3.38 -15.19 -2.01
CA ILE A 180 4.78 -14.87 -2.31
C ILE A 180 5.71 -15.44 -1.24
N SER A 181 5.36 -15.30 0.04
CA SER A 181 6.13 -15.83 1.16
C SER A 181 6.14 -17.36 1.26
N LYS A 182 5.10 -18.03 0.72
CA LYS A 182 5.06 -19.50 0.65
C LYS A 182 5.96 -20.02 -0.46
N ASP A 183 6.04 -19.32 -1.59
CA ASP A 183 6.96 -19.65 -2.68
C ASP A 183 8.40 -19.53 -2.21
N GLU A 184 8.73 -18.38 -1.60
CA GLU A 184 10.04 -18.14 -1.00
C GLU A 184 9.96 -17.10 0.11
N ASP A 185 10.46 -17.45 1.31
CA ASP A 185 10.33 -16.60 2.50
C ASP A 185 11.56 -15.70 2.71
N ASP A 186 11.77 -14.76 1.79
CA ASP A 186 12.89 -13.81 1.75
C ASP A 186 12.44 -12.33 1.81
N LEU A 187 11.21 -12.09 2.30
CA LEU A 187 10.55 -10.77 2.26
C LEU A 187 11.31 -9.69 3.05
N ASP A 188 12.03 -10.07 4.11
CA ASP A 188 12.84 -9.18 4.93
C ASP A 188 13.94 -8.47 4.12
N LYS A 189 14.45 -9.12 3.07
CA LYS A 189 15.47 -8.55 2.17
C LYS A 189 14.94 -7.44 1.27
N TYR A 190 13.62 -7.33 1.15
CA TYR A 190 12.94 -6.29 0.37
C TYR A 190 12.46 -5.12 1.23
N VAL A 191 12.59 -5.20 2.55
CA VAL A 191 12.21 -4.10 3.45
C VAL A 191 13.03 -2.86 3.07
N ASN A 192 12.33 -1.75 2.86
CA ASN A 192 12.88 -0.47 2.42
C ASN A 192 13.68 -0.54 1.11
N LEU A 193 13.41 -1.54 0.25
CA LEU A 193 14.02 -1.69 -1.06
C LEU A 193 12.94 -1.73 -2.13
N PHE A 194 12.83 -0.67 -2.93
CA PHE A 194 11.81 -0.54 -3.96
C PHE A 194 12.41 -0.62 -5.36
N GLY A 195 11.76 -1.39 -6.22
CA GLY A 195 12.08 -1.51 -7.63
C GLY A 195 11.28 -0.50 -8.46
N TYR A 196 11.92 0.15 -9.43
CA TYR A 196 11.22 1.02 -10.39
C TYR A 196 11.49 0.58 -11.83
N ASN A 197 10.52 0.81 -12.73
CA ASN A 197 10.75 0.59 -14.16
C ASN A 197 11.72 1.67 -14.67
N PRO A 198 12.84 1.35 -15.34
CA PRO A 198 13.80 2.33 -15.85
C PRO A 198 13.20 3.40 -16.76
N LYS A 199 12.10 3.08 -17.45
CA LYS A 199 11.36 4.02 -18.29
C LYS A 199 10.67 5.14 -17.47
N TYR A 200 10.37 4.87 -16.21
CA TYR A 200 9.66 5.77 -15.30
C TYR A 200 10.43 5.84 -13.97
N PRO A 201 11.61 6.50 -13.95
CA PRO A 201 12.40 6.62 -12.73
C PRO A 201 11.66 7.45 -11.67
N PRO A 202 11.86 7.16 -10.37
CA PRO A 202 11.29 7.96 -9.31
C PRO A 202 11.88 9.37 -9.34
N THR A 203 11.02 10.39 -9.28
CA THR A 203 11.40 11.81 -9.22
C THR A 203 11.59 12.30 -7.79
N GLU A 204 11.07 11.55 -6.81
CA GLU A 204 11.07 11.92 -5.39
C GLU A 204 11.58 10.77 -4.53
N SER A 205 12.21 11.11 -3.41
CA SER A 205 12.69 10.13 -2.45
C SER A 205 11.62 9.82 -1.39
N ILE A 206 11.69 8.61 -0.83
CA ILE A 206 10.94 8.21 0.36
C ILE A 206 11.97 7.95 1.44
N ARG A 207 11.78 8.58 2.61
CA ARG A 207 12.75 8.48 3.70
C ARG A 207 12.99 7.02 4.10
N GLY A 208 14.27 6.65 4.20
CA GLY A 208 14.68 5.32 4.62
C GLY A 208 14.55 4.25 3.55
N VAL A 209 13.97 4.57 2.39
CA VAL A 209 13.77 3.64 1.26
C VAL A 209 14.85 3.86 0.20
N ARG A 210 15.42 2.75 -0.28
CA ARG A 210 16.35 2.73 -1.41
C ARG A 210 15.62 2.28 -2.66
N PHE A 211 15.84 3.00 -3.76
CA PHE A 211 15.28 2.67 -5.07
C PHE A 211 16.34 2.03 -5.97
N LEU A 212 15.98 0.92 -6.63
CA LEU A 212 16.81 0.27 -7.64
C LEU A 212 16.03 0.04 -8.94
N SER A 213 16.75 0.14 -10.06
CA SER A 213 16.24 -0.17 -11.39
C SER A 213 15.80 -1.64 -11.49
N GLN A 214 14.55 -1.87 -11.88
CA GLN A 214 13.94 -3.18 -12.04
C GLN A 214 13.11 -3.21 -13.34
N PRO A 215 13.70 -3.56 -14.48
CA PRO A 215 12.95 -3.79 -15.73
C PRO A 215 12.03 -5.01 -15.60
N TYR A 216 11.13 -5.22 -16.56
CA TYR A 216 10.22 -6.37 -16.55
C TYR A 216 10.93 -7.72 -16.68
N ASP A 217 12.04 -7.77 -17.43
CA ASP A 217 12.78 -9.00 -17.71
C ASP A 217 14.13 -9.01 -16.99
N SER A 218 14.11 -9.15 -15.67
CA SER A 218 15.35 -9.21 -14.90
C SER A 218 15.71 -10.63 -14.45
N TYR A 219 16.97 -10.99 -14.65
CA TYR A 219 17.51 -12.34 -14.44
C TYR A 219 17.98 -12.63 -13.00
N SER A 220 17.88 -11.66 -12.09
CA SER A 220 18.26 -11.78 -10.69
C SER A 220 17.28 -11.02 -9.82
N LYS A 221 17.16 -11.40 -8.55
CA LYS A 221 16.29 -10.68 -7.62
C LYS A 221 16.86 -9.30 -7.31
N LEU A 222 15.99 -8.34 -7.06
CA LEU A 222 16.38 -6.94 -6.87
C LEU A 222 17.39 -6.78 -5.71
N TYR A 223 17.18 -7.48 -4.59
CA TYR A 223 18.09 -7.41 -3.45
C TYR A 223 19.46 -8.04 -3.70
N GLN A 224 19.65 -8.81 -4.78
CA GLN A 224 20.93 -9.42 -5.15
C GLN A 224 21.79 -8.49 -6.02
N ARG A 225 21.24 -7.38 -6.52
CA ARG A 225 21.95 -6.42 -7.40
C ARG A 225 22.71 -5.35 -6.63
N GLN A 226 23.08 -5.66 -5.39
CA GLN A 226 23.78 -4.75 -4.47
C GLN A 226 25.28 -4.91 -4.60
#